data_AF-A0A7C1ISK2-F1
#
_entry.id   AF-A0A7C1ISK2-F1
#
_cell.length_a   1.000
_cell.length_b   1.000
_cell.length_c   1.000
_cell.angle_alpha   90.00
_cell.angle_beta   90.00
_cell.angle_gamma   90.00
#
_symmetry.space_group_name_H-M   'P 1'
#
loop_
_entity.id
_entity.type
_entity.pdbx_description
1 polymer ?
#
loop_
_entity_poly.entity_id
_entity_poly.type
_entity_poly.pdbx_seq_one_letter_code
_entity_poly.pdbx_strand_id
1 'polypeptide(L)' 'MYLFDLKNGKKKLAYGQSPEDALEILSKRLTPEEMEQILRDRYIKINQRKLQEYVQELG' A
#
# COMPACT_ATOMS: atom_id res chain seq x y z
N MET A 1 9.65 -0.86 -1.09
CA MET A 1 8.24 -1.21 -0.79
C MET A 1 7.47 0.09 -0.64
N TYR A 2 6.21 0.07 -1.02
CA TYR A 2 5.31 1.22 -0.90
C TYR A 2 4.17 0.81 0.01
N LEU A 3 3.94 1.59 1.06
CA LEU A 3 2.74 1.46 1.89
C LEU A 3 1.76 2.51 1.42
N PHE A 4 0.58 2.08 0.98
CA PHE A 4 -0.52 2.93 0.62
C PHE A 4 -1.46 3.08 1.81
N ASP A 5 -1.86 4.30 2.12
CA ASP A 5 -2.87 4.54 3.13
C ASP A 5 -4.26 4.16 2.60
N LEU A 6 -5.06 3.54 3.44
CA LEU A 6 -6.48 3.27 3.18
C LEU A 6 -7.32 4.33 3.89
N LYS A 7 -8.47 4.67 3.32
CA LYS A 7 -9.49 5.54 3.94
C LYS A 7 -9.94 5.03 5.32
N ASN A 8 -9.84 3.73 5.54
CA ASN A 8 -10.19 3.08 6.81
C ASN A 8 -9.07 3.17 7.89
N GLY A 9 -7.99 3.92 7.63
CA GLY A 9 -6.87 4.12 8.57
C GLY A 9 -5.82 3.01 8.57
N LYS A 10 -6.06 1.91 7.86
CA LYS A 10 -5.09 0.83 7.66
C LYS A 10 -4.13 1.15 6.50
N LYS A 11 -3.07 0.36 6.36
CA LYS A 11 -2.12 0.49 5.24
C LYS A 11 -2.03 -0.79 4.43
N LYS A 12 -1.83 -0.64 3.12
CA LYS A 12 -1.63 -1.75 2.19
C LYS A 12 -0.20 -1.74 1.68
N LEU A 13 0.50 -2.85 1.85
CA LEU A 13 1.85 -3.02 1.36
C LEU A 13 1.83 -3.46 -0.11
N ALA A 14 2.54 -2.72 -0.95
CA ALA A 14 2.87 -3.11 -2.31
C ALA A 14 4.37 -3.13 -2.58
N TYR A 15 4.69 -3.92 -3.59
CA TYR A 15 6.01 -4.12 -4.13
C TYR A 15 5.96 -3.69 -5.57
N GLY A 16 6.84 -2.79 -5.95
CA GLY A 16 6.98 -2.32 -7.32
C GLY A 16 8.27 -1.51 -7.43
N GLN A 17 8.74 -1.30 -8.66
CA GLN A 17 9.91 -0.44 -8.89
C GLN A 17 9.55 1.04 -8.64
N SER A 18 8.32 1.43 -8.98
CA SER A 18 7.74 2.76 -8.82
C SER A 18 6.42 2.69 -8.05
N PRO A 19 5.93 3.81 -7.48
CA PRO A 19 4.62 3.83 -6.82
C PRO A 19 3.48 3.44 -7.77
N GLU A 20 3.57 3.77 -9.06
CA GLU A 20 2.60 3.36 -10.08
C GLU A 20 2.60 1.85 -10.30
N ASP A 21 3.78 1.25 -10.45
CA ASP A 21 3.97 -0.20 -10.60
C ASP A 21 3.48 -0.96 -9.36
N ALA A 22 3.79 -0.42 -8.18
CA ALA A 22 3.32 -0.92 -6.89
C ALA A 22 1.79 -0.86 -6.80
N LEU A 23 1.17 0.25 -7.21
CA LEU A 23 -0.28 0.43 -7.25
C LEU A 23 -0.94 -0.52 -8.26
N GLU A 24 -0.33 -0.73 -9.42
CA GLU A 24 -0.84 -1.64 -10.44
C GLU A 24 -0.82 -3.10 -9.97
N ILE A 25 0.27 -3.54 -9.34
CA ILE A 25 0.36 -4.88 -8.75
C ILE A 25 -0.67 -5.05 -7.63
N LEU A 26 -0.86 -4.00 -6.83
CA LEU A 26 -1.84 -3.99 -5.75
C LEU A 26 -3.27 -4.06 -6.33
N SER A 27 -3.57 -3.30 -7.38
CA SER A 27 -4.82 -3.35 -8.12
C SER A 27 -5.14 -4.72 -8.70
N LYS A 28 -4.12 -5.46 -9.15
CA LYS A 28 -4.29 -6.81 -9.71
C LYS A 28 -4.66 -7.85 -8.66
N ARG A 29 -4.34 -7.59 -7.38
CA ARG A 29 -4.62 -8.50 -6.27
C ARG A 29 -5.84 -8.11 -5.45
N LEU A 30 -6.24 -6.85 -5.53
CA LEU A 30 -7.35 -6.30 -4.75
C LEU A 30 -8.63 -6.30 -5.56
N THR A 31 -9.74 -6.38 -4.84
CA THR A 31 -11.05 -6.12 -5.41
C THR A 31 -11.20 -4.62 -5.71
N PRO A 32 -12.08 -4.24 -6.65
CA PRO A 32 -12.37 -2.83 -6.94
C PRO A 32 -12.80 -2.06 -5.69
N GLU A 33 -13.51 -2.71 -4.75
CA GLU A 33 -13.93 -2.13 -3.48
C GLU A 33 -12.75 -1.74 -2.59
N GLU A 34 -11.77 -2.64 -2.41
CA GLU A 34 -10.55 -2.33 -1.65
C GLU A 34 -9.70 -1.28 -2.37
N MET A 35 -9.66 -1.32 -3.70
CA MET A 35 -8.94 -0.31 -4.48
C MET A 35 -9.52 1.09 -4.29
N GLU A 36 -10.83 1.22 -4.14
CA GLU A 36 -11.50 2.50 -3.88
C GLU A 36 -11.20 3.05 -2.47
N GLN A 37 -10.88 2.16 -1.53
CA GLN A 37 -10.40 2.55 -0.21
C GLN A 37 -8.97 3.08 -0.23
N ILE A 38 -8.20 2.84 -1.28
CA ILE A 38 -6.78 3.23 -1.32
C ILE A 38 -6.61 4.69 -1.70
N LEU A 39 -5.80 5.38 -0.91
CA LEU A 39 -5.34 6.73 -1.18
C LEU A 39 -4.06 6.66 -2.04
N ARG A 40 -4.26 6.58 -3.36
CA ARG A 40 -3.17 6.60 -4.37
C ARG A 40 -2.23 7.81 -4.28
N ASP A 41 -2.70 8.91 -3.72
CA ASP A 41 -1.91 10.12 -3.46
C ASP A 41 -1.13 10.05 -2.14
N ARG A 42 -1.56 9.20 -1.19
CA ARG A 42 -0.91 8.99 0.10
C ARG A 42 -0.22 7.64 0.15
N TYR A 43 1.06 7.66 -0.16
CA TYR A 43 1.92 6.51 0.01
C TYR A 43 3.24 6.90 0.65
N ILE A 44 3.82 5.97 1.39
CA ILE A 44 5.17 6.11 1.94
C ILE A 44 6.06 5.02 1.37
N LYS A 45 7.21 5.44 0.84
CA LYS A 45 8.27 4.52 0.44
C LYS A 45 9.04 4.10 1.68
N ILE A 46 8.87 2.85 2.08
CA ILE A 46 9.62 2.28 3.19
C ILE A 46 10.65 1.26 2.70
N ASN A 47 11.73 1.18 3.47
CA ASN A 47 12.72 0.12 3.34
C ASN A 47 12.21 -1.12 4.10
N GLN A 48 12.60 -2.32 3.67
CA GLN A 48 12.15 -3.59 4.24
C GLN A 48 12.39 -3.67 5.76
N ARG A 49 13.45 -3.04 6.26
CA ARG A 49 13.74 -2.98 7.71
C ARG A 49 12.69 -2.20 8.51
N LYS A 50 12.08 -1.17 7.91
CA LYS A 50 11.02 -0.38 8.55
C LYS A 50 9.66 -1.09 8.52
N LEU A 51 9.51 -2.16 7.73
CA LEU A 51 8.24 -2.89 7.63
C LEU A 51 7.74 -3.39 8.99
N GLN A 52 8.65 -3.80 9.88
CA GLN A 52 8.29 -4.23 11.23
C GLN A 52 7.61 -3.13 12.06
N GLU A 53 7.90 -1.86 11.80
CA GLU A 53 7.23 -0.75 12.50
C GLU A 53 5.80 -0.55 12.00
N TYR A 54 5.55 -0.79 10.71
CA TYR A 54 4.24 -0.61 10.08
C TYR A 54 3.40 -1.88 10.06
N VAL A 55 3.94 -3.03 10.47
CA VAL A 55 3.24 -4.33 10.43
C VAL A 55 1.95 -4.30 11.26
N GLN A 56 1.92 -3.50 12.32
CA GLN A 56 0.76 -3.30 13.18
C GLN A 56 -0.35 -2.48 12.50
N GLU A 57 0.00 -1.68 11.49
CA GLU A 57 -0.92 -0.87 10.71
C GLU A 57 -1.37 -1.57 9.41
N LEU A 58 -0.84 -2.77 9.13
CA LEU A 58 -1.21 -3.57 7.96
C LEU A 58 -2.58 -4.22 8.16
N GLY A 59 -3.40 -4.14 7.10
CA GLY A 59 -4.84 -4.36 7.18
C GLY A 59 -5.44 -5.45 6.33
#